data_AF-A0A7X7IT35-F1
#
_entry.id   AF-A0A7X7IT35-F1
#
_cell.length_a   1.000
_cell.length_b   1.000
_cell.length_c   1.000
_cell.angle_alpha   90.00
_cell.angle_beta   90.00
_cell.angle_gamma   90.00
#
_symmetry.space_group_name_H-M   'P 1'
#
loop_
_entity.id
_entity.type
_entity.pdbx_description
1 polymer ?
#
loop_
_entity_poly.entity_id
_entity_poly.type
_entity_poly.pdbx_seq_one_letter_code
_entity_poly.pdbx_strand_id
1 'polypeptide(L)'
;MKTQRLSSSIGLVACALAFCLLGEVRGQAAAPAAPSSDILRIRKVTELGRDMFQRAPSMGNRSPKQKDWGVLDVTFDSAPEWIDEMTVTFTVMLQNKKAKQGEPVFSLLTLTSEYRDIAQGRDRKAGVVILPVAMERHGQPIGIGVQFFRDGQLIAESGVGAESLSSQARWWANPNVTDHASVKKRDGYMIERSKSPFALVDIDSYEASR
;
A
#
# COMPACT_ATOMS: atom_id res chain seq x y z
N MET A 1 33.68 -40.87 -47.14
CA MET A 1 33.21 -41.14 -48.52
C MET A 1 32.63 -42.55 -48.59
N LYS A 2 31.54 -42.74 -49.35
CA LYS A 2 30.75 -43.98 -49.61
C LYS A 2 29.69 -44.29 -48.53
N THR A 3 28.44 -43.82 -48.62
CA THR A 3 27.30 -44.09 -49.55
C THR A 3 26.52 -45.38 -49.22
N GLN A 4 25.28 -45.16 -48.75
CA GLN A 4 24.01 -45.94 -48.80
C GLN A 4 24.00 -47.42 -49.23
N ARG A 5 23.16 -48.26 -48.58
CA ARG A 5 21.78 -48.62 -49.02
C ARG A 5 21.07 -49.63 -48.09
N LEU A 6 19.75 -49.41 -47.95
CA LEU A 6 18.58 -50.30 -47.77
C LEU A 6 18.75 -51.70 -47.13
N SER A 7 17.85 -52.08 -46.20
CA SER A 7 16.55 -52.67 -46.56
C SER A 7 15.70 -53.00 -45.32
N SER A 8 14.38 -52.92 -45.50
CA SER A 8 13.30 -53.17 -44.55
C SER A 8 13.09 -54.66 -44.23
N SER A 9 12.67 -54.99 -43.00
CA SER A 9 11.86 -56.17 -42.61
C SER A 9 11.38 -55.95 -41.16
N ILE A 10 10.16 -55.44 -40.95
CA ILE A 10 8.96 -56.20 -40.54
C ILE A 10 9.24 -57.19 -39.41
N GLY A 11 8.92 -56.77 -38.18
CA GLY A 11 8.90 -57.60 -36.98
C GLY A 11 7.88 -57.04 -36.00
N LEU A 12 6.62 -57.41 -36.22
CA LEU A 12 5.46 -57.04 -35.43
C LEU A 12 5.49 -57.83 -34.11
N VAL A 13 5.80 -57.16 -33.00
CA VAL A 13 5.56 -57.68 -31.64
C VAL A 13 4.76 -56.65 -30.87
N ALA A 14 3.47 -56.95 -30.73
CA ALA A 14 2.55 -56.25 -29.87
C ALA A 14 3.02 -56.40 -28.41
N CYS A 15 3.41 -55.29 -27.78
CA CYS A 15 3.54 -55.19 -26.34
C CYS A 15 2.53 -54.17 -25.83
N ALA A 16 1.66 -54.66 -24.95
CA ALA A 16 0.45 -53.99 -24.49
C ALA A 16 0.75 -52.66 -23.78
N LEU A 17 -0.09 -51.70 -24.12
CA LEU A 17 -0.24 -50.39 -23.49
C LEU A 17 -0.50 -50.52 -21.99
N ALA A 18 0.40 -49.95 -21.19
CA ALA A 18 0.11 -49.49 -19.83
C ALA A 18 0.71 -48.09 -19.67
N PHE A 19 0.08 -47.10 -20.33
CA PHE A 19 0.37 -45.68 -20.09
C PHE A 19 -0.24 -45.29 -18.74
N CYS A 20 0.56 -45.31 -17.68
CA CYS A 20 0.27 -44.60 -16.45
C CYS A 20 0.35 -43.09 -16.73
N LEU A 21 -0.82 -42.48 -16.97
CA LEU A 21 -1.01 -41.03 -16.99
C LEU A 21 -0.75 -40.50 -15.57
N LEU A 22 0.49 -40.13 -15.29
CA LEU A 22 0.80 -39.21 -14.19
C LEU A 22 0.32 -37.83 -14.62
N GLY A 23 -0.92 -37.51 -14.23
CA GLY A 23 -1.42 -36.14 -14.29
C GLY A 23 -0.59 -35.28 -13.36
N GLU A 24 0.23 -34.40 -13.93
CA GLU A 24 0.75 -33.26 -13.19
C GLU A 24 -0.44 -32.39 -12.77
N VAL A 25 -0.86 -32.57 -11.52
CA VAL A 25 -1.73 -31.62 -10.83
C VAL A 25 -0.90 -30.34 -10.67
N ARG A 26 -0.91 -29.50 -11.71
CA ARG A 26 -0.56 -28.08 -11.57
C ARG A 26 -1.55 -27.52 -10.56
N GLY A 27 -1.08 -27.34 -9.33
CA GLY A 27 -1.75 -26.53 -8.34
C GLY A 27 -1.97 -25.16 -8.96
N GLN A 28 -3.18 -24.94 -9.44
CA GLN A 28 -3.64 -23.63 -9.87
C GLN A 28 -3.71 -22.82 -8.58
N ALA A 29 -2.66 -22.04 -8.32
CA ALA A 29 -2.67 -21.04 -7.27
C ALA A 29 -3.97 -20.25 -7.44
N ALA A 30 -4.85 -20.30 -6.44
CA ALA A 30 -6.08 -19.56 -6.46
C ALA A 30 -5.72 -18.11 -6.77
N ALA A 31 -6.29 -17.58 -7.85
CA ALA A 31 -6.19 -16.16 -8.12
C ALA A 31 -6.70 -15.42 -6.87
N PRO A 32 -6.00 -14.36 -6.40
CA PRO A 32 -6.45 -13.63 -5.22
C PRO A 32 -7.90 -13.21 -5.43
N ALA A 33 -8.77 -13.61 -4.51
CA ALA A 33 -10.18 -13.23 -4.53
C ALA A 33 -10.27 -11.71 -4.69
N ALA A 34 -11.10 -11.25 -5.64
CA ALA A 34 -11.37 -9.84 -5.79
C ALA A 34 -11.84 -9.26 -4.44
N PRO A 35 -11.39 -8.06 -4.05
CA PRO A 35 -11.78 -7.46 -2.78
C PRO A 35 -13.30 -7.37 -2.70
N SER A 36 -13.90 -7.97 -1.68
CA SER A 36 -15.33 -7.87 -1.44
C SER A 36 -15.64 -6.44 -0.98
N SER A 37 -16.16 -5.63 -1.90
CA SER A 37 -16.60 -4.25 -1.65
C SER A 37 -17.67 -4.12 -0.56
N ASP A 38 -18.23 -5.26 -0.13
CA ASP A 38 -19.35 -5.32 0.81
C ASP A 38 -18.91 -5.14 2.27
N ILE A 39 -17.61 -5.23 2.59
CA ILE A 39 -17.12 -5.10 3.97
C ILE A 39 -16.80 -3.64 4.30
N LEU A 40 -16.04 -2.96 3.43
CA LEU A 40 -15.52 -1.63 3.67
C LEU A 40 -15.48 -0.82 2.38
N ARG A 41 -15.91 0.43 2.45
CA ARG A 41 -15.84 1.37 1.31
C ARG A 41 -15.03 2.59 1.68
N ILE A 42 -13.91 2.80 0.98
CA ILE A 42 -13.14 4.04 1.09
C ILE A 42 -13.93 5.18 0.44
N ARG A 43 -14.15 6.25 1.19
CA ARG A 43 -14.88 7.46 0.77
C ARG A 43 -13.93 8.54 0.27
N LYS A 44 -12.85 8.77 1.02
CA LYS A 44 -11.88 9.82 0.74
C LYS A 44 -10.52 9.42 1.25
N VAL A 45 -9.50 9.76 0.47
CA VAL A 45 -8.10 9.80 0.90
C VAL A 45 -7.69 11.27 0.88
N THR A 46 -6.86 11.72 1.83
CA THR A 46 -6.30 13.07 1.82
C THR A 46 -5.75 13.42 0.45
N GLU A 47 -6.16 14.57 -0.07
CA GLU A 47 -5.66 15.10 -1.33
C GLU A 47 -4.24 15.64 -1.16
N LEU A 48 -3.44 15.54 -2.21
CA LEU A 48 -2.11 16.13 -2.22
C LEU A 48 -2.22 17.66 -2.29
N GLY A 49 -1.44 18.37 -1.48
CA GLY A 49 -1.41 19.83 -1.52
C GLY A 49 -1.51 20.45 -0.14
N ARG A 50 -2.01 21.69 -0.07
CA ARG A 50 -1.97 22.49 1.16
C ARG A 50 -2.72 21.85 2.33
N ASP A 51 -3.83 21.18 2.06
CA ASP A 51 -4.72 20.65 3.09
C ASP A 51 -4.13 19.48 3.87
N MET A 52 -3.11 18.82 3.33
CA MET A 52 -2.39 17.77 4.05
C MET A 52 -1.41 18.33 5.09
N PHE A 53 -1.04 19.62 5.01
CA PHE A 53 -0.04 20.21 5.88
C PHE A 53 -0.72 20.89 7.07
N GLN A 54 -0.49 20.34 8.26
CA GLN A 54 -1.06 20.88 9.49
C GLN A 54 0.02 21.20 10.50
N ARG A 55 -0.20 22.25 11.30
CA ARG A 55 0.67 22.58 12.44
C ARG A 55 0.16 21.88 13.67
N ALA A 56 1.10 21.37 14.47
CA ALA A 56 0.74 20.79 15.76
C ALA A 56 0.03 21.84 16.64
N PRO A 57 -1.04 21.46 17.35
CA PRO A 57 -1.67 22.32 18.34
C PRO A 57 -0.63 22.80 19.37
N SER A 58 -0.66 24.09 19.72
CA SER A 58 0.27 24.67 20.70
C SER A 58 -0.47 25.46 21.77
N MET A 59 -0.11 25.28 23.03
CA MET A 59 -0.59 26.12 24.13
C MET A 59 0.37 27.31 24.33
N GLY A 60 -0.07 28.52 23.98
CA GLY A 60 0.63 29.78 24.28
C GLY A 60 1.22 30.55 23.07
N ASN A 61 1.53 31.83 23.30
CA ASN A 61 1.95 32.79 22.25
C ASN A 61 3.45 32.75 21.90
N ARG A 62 4.25 31.90 22.56
CA ARG A 62 5.69 31.75 22.31
C ARG A 62 6.01 30.33 21.87
N SER A 63 5.53 29.95 20.70
CA SER A 63 5.98 28.72 20.07
C SER A 63 7.21 29.00 19.21
N PRO A 64 8.27 28.15 19.26
CA PRO A 64 9.30 28.15 18.23
C PRO A 64 8.64 27.96 16.86
N LYS A 65 9.35 28.32 15.78
CA LYS A 65 8.84 28.25 14.40
C LYS A 65 8.13 26.90 14.16
N GLN A 66 6.80 26.94 14.12
CA GLN A 66 5.98 25.75 13.98
C GLN A 66 6.30 25.10 12.64
N LYS A 67 6.54 23.79 12.68
CA LYS A 67 6.78 23.00 11.50
C LYS A 67 5.48 22.36 11.05
N ASP A 68 5.33 22.23 9.74
CA ASP A 68 4.20 21.55 9.16
C ASP A 68 4.43 20.03 9.25
N TRP A 69 3.37 19.33 9.62
CA TRP A 69 3.26 17.88 9.60
C TRP A 69 2.44 17.48 8.39
N GLY A 70 2.81 16.39 7.72
CA GLY A 70 1.94 15.80 6.72
C GLY A 70 0.90 14.94 7.43
N VAL A 71 -0.35 15.36 7.46
CA VAL A 71 -1.47 14.61 8.06
C VAL A 71 -2.22 13.90 6.94
N LEU A 72 -2.34 12.58 7.08
CA LEU A 72 -2.93 11.70 6.07
C LEU A 72 -4.07 10.94 6.71
N ASP A 73 -5.27 11.22 6.24
CA ASP A 73 -6.49 10.61 6.72
C ASP A 73 -7.12 9.84 5.56
N VAL A 74 -7.72 8.71 5.92
CA VAL A 74 -8.63 7.97 5.06
C VAL A 74 -9.98 7.90 5.74
N THR A 75 -11.01 8.33 5.03
CA THR A 75 -12.41 8.23 5.45
C THR A 75 -13.03 7.02 4.79
N PHE A 76 -13.75 6.21 5.57
CA PHE A 76 -14.37 4.98 5.10
C PHE A 76 -15.71 4.68 5.79
N ASP A 77 -16.50 3.86 5.13
CA ASP A 77 -17.70 3.25 5.70
C ASP A 77 -17.42 1.78 6.02
N SER A 78 -17.94 1.28 7.14
CA SER A 78 -17.92 -0.13 7.54
C SER A 78 -19.33 -0.71 7.52
N ALA A 79 -19.52 -1.86 6.87
CA ALA A 79 -20.84 -2.48 6.72
C ALA A 79 -21.18 -3.55 7.78
N PRO A 80 -20.27 -4.44 8.23
CA PRO A 80 -20.56 -5.36 9.32
C PRO A 80 -20.87 -4.63 10.62
N GLU A 81 -21.66 -5.26 11.51
CA GLU A 81 -21.94 -4.71 12.85
C GLU A 81 -20.64 -4.44 13.61
N TRP A 82 -19.71 -5.41 13.55
CA TRP A 82 -18.37 -5.34 14.11
C TRP A 82 -17.35 -5.96 13.16
N ILE A 83 -16.17 -5.35 13.09
CA ILE A 83 -14.96 -5.94 12.54
C ILE A 83 -13.98 -6.09 13.70
N ASP A 84 -13.63 -7.33 14.05
CA ASP A 84 -12.81 -7.62 15.23
C ASP A 84 -11.38 -7.10 15.07
N GLU A 85 -10.77 -7.36 13.91
CA GLU A 85 -9.41 -6.93 13.58
C GLU A 85 -9.33 -6.44 12.13
N MET A 86 -8.59 -5.34 11.94
CA MET A 86 -8.35 -4.74 10.64
C MET A 86 -6.99 -4.06 10.64
N THR A 87 -6.25 -4.16 9.55
CA THR A 87 -5.01 -3.40 9.36
C THR A 87 -5.13 -2.45 8.20
N VAL A 88 -4.48 -1.29 8.31
CA VAL A 88 -4.44 -0.28 7.26
C VAL A 88 -2.99 0.02 6.96
N THR A 89 -2.56 -0.26 5.74
CA THR A 89 -1.23 0.06 5.26
C THR A 89 -1.26 1.35 4.46
N PHE A 90 -0.53 2.35 4.94
CA PHE A 90 -0.29 3.62 4.26
C PHE A 90 1.06 3.55 3.55
N THR A 91 1.07 3.88 2.26
CA THR A 91 2.28 3.98 1.44
C THR A 91 2.37 5.39 0.87
N VAL A 92 3.45 6.12 1.19
CA VAL A 92 3.64 7.51 0.79
C VAL A 92 4.92 7.65 -0.03
N MET A 93 4.80 8.27 -1.20
CA MET A 93 5.95 8.65 -2.01
C MET A 93 6.30 10.13 -1.77
N LEU A 94 7.51 10.39 -1.30
CA LEU A 94 8.08 11.74 -1.20
C LEU A 94 9.00 12.02 -2.40
N GLN A 95 9.03 13.26 -2.87
CA GLN A 95 9.95 13.72 -3.91
C GLN A 95 10.85 14.85 -3.40
N ASN A 96 12.16 14.61 -3.41
CA ASN A 96 13.17 15.64 -3.17
C ASN A 96 13.59 16.29 -4.49
N LYS A 97 12.94 17.41 -4.85
CA LYS A 97 13.30 18.21 -6.03
C LYS A 97 14.71 18.82 -5.98
N LYS A 98 15.39 18.76 -4.82
CA LYS A 98 16.75 19.28 -4.61
C LYS A 98 17.80 18.17 -4.53
N ALA A 99 17.44 16.92 -4.81
CA ALA A 99 18.37 15.80 -4.83
C ALA A 99 19.52 16.07 -5.82
N LYS A 100 20.75 15.83 -5.39
CA LYS A 100 21.94 15.96 -6.24
C LYS A 100 22.10 14.72 -7.12
N GLN A 101 22.97 14.81 -8.13
CA GLN A 101 23.31 13.66 -8.97
C GLN A 101 23.79 12.49 -8.12
N GLY A 102 23.18 11.32 -8.31
CA GLY A 102 23.48 10.10 -7.54
C GLY A 102 22.72 9.97 -6.21
N GLU A 103 21.97 10.98 -5.78
CA GLU A 103 21.08 10.86 -4.62
C GLU A 103 19.69 10.34 -5.03
N PRO A 104 19.02 9.53 -4.18
CA PRO A 104 17.64 9.12 -4.43
C PRO A 104 16.71 10.32 -4.48
N VAL A 105 16.04 10.50 -5.61
CA VAL A 105 15.05 11.57 -5.83
C VAL A 105 13.77 11.28 -5.04
N PHE A 106 13.44 10.00 -4.90
CA PHE A 106 12.21 9.57 -4.26
C PHE A 106 12.50 8.82 -2.96
N SER A 107 11.63 9.01 -1.98
CA SER A 107 11.62 8.22 -0.74
C SER A 107 10.26 7.60 -0.54
N LEU A 108 10.23 6.28 -0.34
CA LEU A 108 9.01 5.52 -0.07
C LEU A 108 8.90 5.28 1.43
N LEU A 109 7.81 5.73 2.02
CA LEU A 109 7.46 5.51 3.42
C LEU A 109 6.30 4.54 3.48
N THR A 110 6.36 3.58 4.39
CA THR A 110 5.25 2.65 4.65
C THR A 110 5.00 2.57 6.15
N LEU A 111 3.73 2.59 6.55
CA LEU A 111 3.30 2.33 7.92
C LEU A 111 2.03 1.49 7.89
N THR A 112 2.02 0.40 8.65
CA THR A 112 0.83 -0.43 8.86
C THR A 112 0.31 -0.16 10.25
N SER A 113 -0.94 0.30 10.34
CA SER A 113 -1.65 0.55 11.59
C SER A 113 -2.65 -0.57 11.85
N GLU A 114 -2.72 -1.05 13.08
CA GLU A 114 -3.67 -2.08 13.51
C GLU A 114 -4.85 -1.46 14.25
N TYR A 115 -6.05 -1.96 13.96
CA TYR A 115 -7.31 -1.52 14.55
C TYR A 115 -8.11 -2.73 15.03
N ARG A 116 -8.93 -2.51 16.06
CA ARG A 116 -9.80 -3.53 16.66
C ARG A 116 -11.17 -2.98 16.97
N ASP A 117 -12.15 -3.88 17.05
CA ASP A 117 -13.51 -3.57 17.50
C ASP A 117 -14.12 -2.41 16.68
N ILE A 118 -13.99 -2.47 15.35
CA ILE A 118 -14.50 -1.41 14.47
C ILE A 118 -15.99 -1.61 14.27
N ALA A 119 -16.79 -0.74 14.88
CA ALA A 119 -18.24 -0.76 14.73
C ALA A 119 -18.68 -0.36 13.32
N GLN A 120 -19.85 -0.85 12.92
CA GLN A 120 -20.57 -0.36 11.74
C GLN A 120 -20.68 1.16 11.77
N GLY A 121 -20.55 1.80 10.61
CA GLY A 121 -20.72 3.24 10.54
C GLY A 121 -20.29 3.84 9.22
N ARG A 122 -20.58 5.14 9.09
CA ARG A 122 -20.17 5.96 7.95
C ARG A 122 -19.15 6.99 8.40
N ASP A 123 -18.34 7.42 7.44
CA ASP A 123 -17.38 8.52 7.60
C ASP A 123 -16.38 8.34 8.75
N ARG A 124 -16.07 7.09 9.11
CA ARG A 124 -15.03 6.74 10.10
C ARG A 124 -13.65 7.06 9.52
N LYS A 125 -12.69 7.42 10.37
CA LYS A 125 -11.35 7.83 9.92
C LYS A 125 -10.25 6.93 10.48
N ALA A 126 -9.28 6.62 9.64
CA ALA A 126 -7.97 6.13 10.06
C ALA A 126 -6.93 7.12 9.56
N GLY A 127 -5.82 7.27 10.28
CA GLY A 127 -4.84 8.28 9.91
C GLY A 127 -3.44 8.04 10.45
N VAL A 128 -2.49 8.61 9.74
CA VAL A 128 -1.06 8.60 10.01
C VAL A 128 -0.50 9.98 9.75
N VAL A 129 0.67 10.28 10.33
CA VAL A 129 1.36 11.54 10.10
C VAL A 129 2.79 11.30 9.64
N ILE A 130 3.24 12.14 8.71
CA ILE A 130 4.62 12.25 8.28
C ILE A 130 5.33 13.26 9.18
N LEU A 131 6.45 12.85 9.75
CA LEU A 131 7.24 13.72 10.61
C LEU A 131 7.78 14.93 9.81
N PRO A 132 7.82 16.15 10.39
CA PRO A 132 8.33 17.32 9.70
C PRO A 132 9.76 17.15 9.18
N VAL A 133 10.61 16.46 9.96
CA VAL A 133 12.01 16.17 9.59
C VAL A 133 12.09 15.31 8.32
N ALA A 134 11.11 14.45 8.06
CA ALA A 134 11.06 13.64 6.84
C ALA A 134 10.87 14.55 5.62
N MET A 135 9.92 15.49 5.71
CA MET A 135 9.63 16.40 4.60
C MET A 135 10.74 17.41 4.37
N GLU A 136 11.40 17.87 5.44
CA GLU A 136 12.59 18.72 5.37
C GLU A 136 13.74 18.01 4.63
N ARG A 137 13.94 16.71 4.88
CA ARG A 137 15.08 15.94 4.36
C ARG A 137 14.83 15.27 3.02
N HIS A 138 13.59 14.86 2.76
CA HIS A 138 13.21 13.98 1.66
C HIS A 138 12.19 14.61 0.71
N GLY A 139 11.80 15.86 0.98
CA GLY A 139 10.90 16.62 0.13
C GLY A 139 9.43 16.34 0.41
N GLN A 140 8.58 16.74 -0.53
CA GLN A 140 7.14 16.80 -0.30
C GLN A 140 6.44 15.53 -0.79
N PRO A 141 5.30 15.14 -0.19
CA PRO A 141 4.48 14.04 -0.67
C PRO A 141 3.98 14.30 -2.09
N ILE A 142 4.11 13.29 -2.95
CA ILE A 142 3.62 13.29 -4.33
C ILE A 142 2.68 12.12 -4.62
N GLY A 143 2.47 11.23 -3.66
CA GLY A 143 1.52 10.13 -3.78
C GLY A 143 1.21 9.53 -2.42
N ILE A 144 -0.05 9.13 -2.25
CA ILE A 144 -0.56 8.41 -1.08
C ILE A 144 -1.32 7.19 -1.59
N GLY A 145 -0.97 5.99 -1.12
CA GLY A 145 -1.71 4.76 -1.30
C GLY A 145 -2.15 4.21 0.05
N VAL A 146 -3.36 3.66 0.11
CA VAL A 146 -3.96 3.11 1.33
C VAL A 146 -4.56 1.75 1.00
N GLN A 147 -4.26 0.75 1.82
CA GLN A 147 -4.75 -0.62 1.67
C GLN A 147 -5.30 -1.12 3.00
N PHE A 148 -6.55 -1.55 3.01
CA PHE A 148 -7.24 -2.14 4.15
C PHE A 148 -7.20 -3.66 4.04
N PHE A 149 -6.80 -4.33 5.11
CA PHE A 149 -6.78 -5.78 5.20
C PHE A 149 -7.61 -6.25 6.39
N ARG A 150 -8.25 -7.40 6.21
CA ARG A 150 -8.91 -8.18 7.26
C ARG A 150 -8.48 -9.63 7.08
N ASP A 151 -8.04 -10.28 8.16
CA ASP A 151 -7.56 -11.67 8.12
C ASP A 151 -6.47 -11.90 7.05
N GLY A 152 -5.63 -10.89 6.81
CA GLY A 152 -4.60 -10.88 5.76
C GLY A 152 -5.11 -10.68 4.33
N GLN A 153 -6.43 -10.61 4.10
CA GLN A 153 -7.02 -10.37 2.79
C GLN A 153 -7.24 -8.87 2.55
N LEU A 154 -6.86 -8.39 1.37
CA LEU A 154 -7.15 -7.02 0.93
C LEU A 154 -8.66 -6.86 0.73
N ILE A 155 -9.29 -5.96 1.48
CA ILE A 155 -10.74 -5.70 1.43
C ILE A 155 -11.09 -4.36 0.75
N ALA A 156 -10.18 -3.39 0.79
CA ALA A 156 -10.34 -2.12 0.07
C ALA A 156 -8.98 -1.45 -0.17
N GLU A 157 -8.88 -0.65 -1.22
CA GLU A 157 -7.71 0.18 -1.46
C GLU A 157 -8.08 1.44 -2.23
N SER A 158 -7.28 2.48 -2.06
CA SER A 158 -7.41 3.73 -2.79
C SER A 158 -6.10 4.49 -2.72
N GLY A 159 -5.93 5.45 -3.62
CA GLY A 159 -4.79 6.32 -3.54
C GLY A 159 -4.86 7.47 -4.52
N VAL A 160 -3.99 8.44 -4.27
CA VAL A 160 -3.81 9.65 -5.05
C VAL A 160 -2.36 9.77 -5.46
N GLY A 161 -2.11 10.45 -6.57
CA GLY A 161 -0.78 10.69 -7.09
C GLY A 161 -0.74 12.00 -7.84
N ALA A 162 0.39 12.70 -7.76
CA ALA A 162 0.72 13.77 -8.70
C ALA A 162 0.82 13.20 -10.12
N GLU A 163 0.91 14.06 -11.13
CA GLU A 163 0.96 13.67 -12.55
C GLU A 163 1.97 12.55 -12.86
N SER A 164 3.13 12.54 -12.20
CA SER A 164 4.16 11.51 -12.37
C SER A 164 3.75 10.12 -11.88
N LEU A 165 2.70 10.00 -11.07
CA LEU A 165 2.18 8.76 -10.49
C LEU A 165 0.72 8.48 -10.90
N SER A 166 -0.07 9.50 -11.26
CA SER A 166 -1.50 9.35 -11.53
C SER A 166 -1.82 8.52 -12.77
N SER A 167 -0.90 8.44 -13.74
CA SER A 167 -1.00 7.56 -14.90
C SER A 167 -0.77 6.08 -14.57
N GLN A 168 -0.23 5.79 -13.38
CA GLN A 168 0.05 4.44 -12.92
C GLN A 168 -1.02 3.99 -11.94
N ALA A 169 -2.01 3.25 -12.43
CA ALA A 169 -3.03 2.65 -11.59
C ALA A 169 -2.38 1.85 -10.45
N ARG A 170 -2.82 2.12 -9.21
CA ARG A 170 -2.30 1.45 -8.01
C ARG A 170 -0.77 1.52 -7.90
N TRP A 171 -0.17 2.67 -8.20
CA TRP A 171 1.29 2.86 -8.17
C TRP A 171 1.96 2.38 -6.87
N TRP A 172 1.25 2.45 -5.74
CA TRP A 172 1.70 1.99 -4.42
C TRP A 172 1.92 0.47 -4.32
N ALA A 173 1.31 -0.30 -5.22
CA ALA A 173 1.44 -1.75 -5.30
C ALA A 173 2.21 -2.20 -6.56
N ASN A 174 2.81 -1.27 -7.31
CA ASN A 174 3.55 -1.55 -8.54
C ASN A 174 5.06 -1.60 -8.27
N PRO A 175 5.72 -2.78 -8.35
CA PRO A 175 7.16 -2.91 -8.11
C PRO A 175 8.01 -2.07 -9.06
N ASN A 176 7.55 -1.82 -10.29
CA ASN A 176 8.25 -0.95 -11.24
C ASN A 176 8.30 0.52 -10.77
N VAL A 177 7.44 0.90 -9.82
CA VAL A 177 7.46 2.20 -9.14
C VAL A 177 8.18 2.08 -7.81
N THR A 178 7.72 1.19 -6.93
CA THR A 178 8.14 1.15 -5.52
C THR A 178 9.55 0.59 -5.32
N ASP A 179 10.04 -0.23 -6.24
CA ASP A 179 11.39 -0.81 -6.22
C ASP A 179 12.32 -0.22 -7.29
N HIS A 180 11.89 0.86 -7.95
CA HIS A 180 12.72 1.55 -8.95
C HIS A 180 14.02 2.09 -8.33
N ALA A 181 15.13 2.07 -9.08
CA ALA A 181 16.45 2.45 -8.57
C ALA A 181 16.56 3.89 -8.03
N SER A 182 15.65 4.78 -8.44
CA SER A 182 15.57 6.17 -7.93
C SER A 182 14.77 6.32 -6.63
N VAL A 183 14.18 5.23 -6.13
CA VAL A 183 13.37 5.17 -4.91
C VAL A 183 14.18 4.55 -3.78
N LYS A 184 14.19 5.23 -2.63
CA LYS A 184 14.75 4.69 -1.39
C LYS A 184 13.65 4.45 -0.36
N LYS A 185 13.49 3.20 0.07
CA LYS A 185 12.60 2.86 1.20
C LYS A 185 13.16 3.42 2.51
N ARG A 186 12.30 4.00 3.34
CA ARG A 186 12.70 4.59 4.62
C ARG A 186 11.65 4.34 5.70
N ASP A 187 12.13 3.95 6.86
CA ASP A 187 11.32 3.66 8.03
C ASP A 187 11.46 4.77 9.09
N GLY A 188 10.54 4.82 10.04
CA GLY A 188 10.58 5.74 11.19
C GLY A 188 10.26 7.20 10.90
N TYR A 189 9.78 7.52 9.69
CA TYR A 189 9.37 8.87 9.28
C TYR A 189 7.85 9.08 9.25
N MET A 190 7.09 8.04 9.54
CA MET A 190 5.66 8.08 9.75
C MET A 190 5.32 7.46 11.10
N ILE A 191 4.30 8.01 11.74
CA ILE A 191 3.71 7.46 12.97
C ILE A 191 2.20 7.50 12.86
N GLU A 192 1.52 6.66 13.62
CA GLU A 192 0.08 6.64 13.73
C GLU A 192 -0.42 7.98 14.30
N ARG A 193 -1.56 8.45 13.80
CA ARG A 193 -2.11 9.74 14.22
C ARG A 193 -2.38 9.78 15.74
N SER A 194 -2.81 8.67 16.33
CA SER A 194 -3.03 8.49 17.78
C SER A 194 -1.77 8.64 18.62
N LYS A 195 -0.57 8.46 18.02
CA LYS A 195 0.74 8.60 18.67
C LYS A 195 1.39 9.96 18.38
N SER A 196 0.63 10.90 17.79
CA SER A 196 1.10 12.21 17.35
C SER A 196 0.49 13.37 18.15
N PRO A 197 0.97 14.62 17.98
CA PRO A 197 0.34 15.81 18.56
C PRO A 197 -1.13 16.04 18.15
N PHE A 198 -1.61 15.35 17.11
CA PHE A 198 -2.99 15.45 16.62
C PHE A 198 -3.94 14.42 17.25
N ALA A 199 -3.44 13.56 18.15
CA ALA A 199 -4.21 12.45 18.74
C ALA A 199 -5.55 12.88 19.36
N LEU A 200 -5.61 14.08 19.94
CA LEU A 200 -6.79 14.61 20.62
C LEU A 200 -7.67 15.52 19.75
N VAL A 201 -7.27 15.77 18.49
CA VAL A 201 -8.06 16.59 17.56
C VAL A 201 -9.08 15.69 16.89
N ASP A 202 -10.38 16.03 16.97
CA ASP A 202 -11.47 15.29 16.30
C ASP A 202 -11.50 13.79 16.66
N ILE A 203 -11.15 13.44 17.91
CA ILE A 203 -10.88 12.05 18.32
C ILE A 203 -12.03 11.08 18.04
N ASP A 204 -13.28 11.52 18.21
CA ASP A 204 -14.47 10.68 18.03
C ASP A 204 -14.70 10.25 16.57
N SER A 205 -14.08 10.94 15.61
CA SER A 205 -14.15 10.58 14.20
C SER A 205 -13.13 9.49 13.81
N TYR A 206 -12.12 9.22 14.65
CA TYR A 206 -11.01 8.32 14.31
C TYR A 206 -11.08 6.99 15.05
N GLU A 207 -10.73 5.93 14.33
CA GLU A 207 -10.34 4.68 14.97
C GLU A 207 -9.05 4.84 15.76
N ALA A 208 -9.02 4.27 16.96
CA ALA A 208 -7.82 4.22 17.77
C ALA A 208 -6.93 3.07 17.29
N SER A 209 -5.78 3.42 16.70
CA SER A 209 -4.77 2.41 16.35
C SER A 209 -4.06 1.90 17.60
N ARG A 210 -3.62 0.64 17.57
CA ARG A 210 -2.86 0.02 18.67
C ARG A 210 -1.34 0.17 18.51
#